data_AF-A0A411DN07-F1
#
_entry.id   AF-A0A411DN07-F1
#
_cell.length_a   1.000
_cell.length_b   1.000
_cell.length_c   1.000
_cell.angle_alpha   90.00
_cell.angle_beta   90.00
_cell.angle_gamma   90.00
#
_symmetry.space_group_name_H-M   'P 1'
#
loop_
_entity.id
_entity.type
_entity.pdbx_description
1 polymer ?
#
loop_
_entity_poly.entity_id
_entity_poly.type
_entity_poly.pdbx_seq_one_letter_code
_entity_poly.pdbx_strand_id
1 'polypeptide(L)'
;MKYCAFLRGVNVKGTNMKMAEVCQVFKDTGMKDVSSILASGNIVFSSDKNVEELKTILEKAMSDHFSYEAFLFVKTQEEIEVFWNGIPFEKNESLHIYSFVGIPGVEKVLMEEFQKASQAENEKAEIINGIFYWQIPKGNTLDSTFGKVLGKKSLKDQFTSRNVNTFEKILKKMN
;
A
#
# COMPACT_ATOMS: atom_id res chain seq x y z
N MET A 1 -5.15 16.33 11.42
CA MET A 1 -4.40 16.07 10.15
C MET A 1 -5.06 14.93 9.39
N LYS A 2 -4.91 14.87 8.04
CA LYS A 2 -5.46 13.80 7.20
C LYS A 2 -4.40 12.73 6.91
N TYR A 3 -4.80 11.47 6.96
CA TYR A 3 -3.94 10.31 6.77
C TYR A 3 -4.60 9.28 5.85
N CYS A 4 -3.77 8.40 5.27
CA CYS A 4 -4.20 7.15 4.69
C CYS A 4 -3.45 5.97 5.32
N ALA A 5 -4.19 4.98 5.82
CA ALA A 5 -3.64 3.69 6.23
C ALA A 5 -3.76 2.68 5.07
N PHE A 6 -2.64 2.07 4.71
CA PHE A 6 -2.55 0.99 3.74
C PHE A 6 -2.42 -0.35 4.45
N LEU A 7 -3.50 -1.12 4.50
CA LEU A 7 -3.51 -2.44 5.12
C LEU A 7 -2.88 -3.47 4.19
N ARG A 8 -2.10 -4.41 4.71
CA ARG A 8 -1.58 -5.53 3.93
C ARG A 8 -2.46 -6.77 4.09
N GLY A 9 -2.56 -7.58 3.04
CA GLY A 9 -3.24 -8.88 3.11
C GLY A 9 -4.77 -8.82 3.12
N VAL A 10 -5.34 -7.67 2.78
CA VAL A 10 -6.79 -7.48 2.67
C VAL A 10 -7.33 -8.14 1.41
N ASN A 11 -8.37 -8.96 1.54
CA ASN A 11 -9.12 -9.55 0.43
C ASN A 11 -8.28 -10.36 -0.56
N VAL A 12 -7.25 -11.03 -0.06
CA VAL A 12 -6.41 -11.96 -0.82
C VAL A 12 -6.44 -13.35 -0.16
N LYS A 13 -6.41 -14.41 -0.97
CA LYS A 13 -6.26 -15.82 -0.53
C LYS A 13 -7.15 -16.23 0.66
N GLY A 14 -8.44 -15.88 0.63
CA GLY A 14 -9.44 -16.35 1.60
C GLY A 14 -9.78 -15.38 2.73
N THR A 15 -9.04 -14.30 2.91
CA THR A 15 -9.46 -13.20 3.79
C THR A 15 -10.63 -12.46 3.13
N ASN A 16 -11.73 -12.21 3.84
CA ASN A 16 -12.84 -11.38 3.36
C ASN A 16 -13.22 -10.33 4.42
N MET A 17 -12.56 -9.17 4.34
CA MET A 17 -12.85 -8.01 5.18
C MET A 17 -13.80 -7.07 4.45
N LYS A 18 -14.96 -6.82 5.05
CA LYS A 18 -15.89 -5.79 4.58
C LYS A 18 -15.30 -4.43 4.95
N MET A 19 -15.10 -3.56 3.97
CA MET A 19 -14.53 -2.23 4.24
C MET A 19 -15.38 -1.38 5.18
N ALA A 20 -16.70 -1.58 5.22
CA ALA A 20 -17.57 -0.92 6.20
C ALA A 20 -17.20 -1.29 7.64
N GLU A 21 -16.87 -2.56 7.88
CA GLU A 21 -16.44 -3.07 9.18
C GLU A 21 -15.03 -2.56 9.53
N VAL A 22 -14.10 -2.56 8.58
CA VAL A 22 -12.77 -1.94 8.77
C VAL A 22 -12.89 -0.45 9.14
N CYS A 23 -13.76 0.28 8.44
CA CYS A 23 -14.02 1.68 8.78
C CYS A 23 -14.64 1.83 10.17
N GLN A 24 -15.44 0.88 10.63
CA GLN A 24 -16.02 0.92 11.97
C GLN A 24 -14.92 0.74 13.04
N VAL A 25 -14.01 -0.23 12.87
CA VAL A 25 -12.86 -0.40 13.78
C VAL A 25 -12.05 0.89 13.91
N PHE A 26 -11.77 1.57 12.80
CA PHE A 26 -11.06 2.86 12.83
C PHE A 26 -11.83 3.92 13.63
N LYS A 27 -13.15 4.04 13.44
CA LYS A 27 -13.99 4.97 14.21
C LYS A 27 -13.98 4.65 15.70
N ASP A 28 -14.08 3.37 16.06
CA ASP A 28 -14.11 2.91 17.45
C ASP A 28 -12.77 3.18 18.18
N THR A 29 -11.66 3.27 17.43
CA THR A 29 -10.35 3.71 17.96
C THR A 29 -10.18 5.24 18.06
N GLY A 30 -11.23 6.01 17.74
CA GLY A 30 -11.24 7.48 17.83
C GLY A 30 -10.80 8.20 16.56
N MET A 31 -10.66 7.50 15.42
CA MET A 31 -10.38 8.16 14.14
C MET A 31 -11.62 8.88 13.60
N LYS A 32 -11.42 10.06 13.00
CA LYS A 32 -12.48 10.90 12.45
C LYS A 32 -12.50 10.79 10.92
N ASP A 33 -13.60 11.21 10.29
CA ASP A 33 -13.76 11.29 8.83
C ASP A 33 -13.39 10.01 8.06
N VAL A 34 -13.61 8.86 8.70
CA VAL A 34 -13.14 7.56 8.20
C VAL A 34 -13.89 7.14 6.94
N SER A 35 -13.16 6.86 5.87
CA SER A 35 -13.67 6.32 4.61
C SER A 35 -12.69 5.32 4.01
N SER A 36 -13.19 4.31 3.30
CA SER A 36 -12.37 3.41 2.49
C SER A 36 -12.28 3.87 1.04
N ILE A 37 -11.17 3.54 0.38
CA ILE A 37 -10.96 3.68 -1.06
C ILE A 37 -10.74 2.29 -1.64
N LEU A 38 -11.71 1.83 -2.46
CA LEU A 38 -11.75 0.47 -2.99
C LEU A 38 -11.83 -0.61 -1.89
N ALA A 39 -11.91 -1.87 -2.30
CA ALA A 39 -11.97 -3.02 -1.38
C ALA A 39 -10.59 -3.62 -1.06
N SER A 40 -9.50 -2.86 -1.24
CA SER A 40 -8.11 -3.34 -1.12
C SER A 40 -7.34 -2.78 0.08
N GLY A 41 -8.05 -2.27 1.10
CA GLY A 41 -7.43 -1.84 2.35
C GLY A 41 -6.70 -0.51 2.24
N ASN A 42 -7.39 0.53 1.76
CA ASN A 42 -6.93 1.92 1.77
C ASN A 42 -7.93 2.73 2.58
N ILE A 43 -7.56 3.16 3.79
CA ILE A 43 -8.47 3.82 4.71
C ILE A 43 -7.99 5.25 4.93
N VAL A 44 -8.78 6.21 4.49
CA VAL A 44 -8.56 7.65 4.73
C VAL A 44 -9.29 8.07 5.99
N PHE A 45 -8.63 8.87 6.83
CA PHE A 45 -9.15 9.31 8.12
C PHE A 45 -8.41 10.57 8.62
N SER A 46 -8.98 11.20 9.64
CA SER A 46 -8.41 12.34 10.34
C SER A 46 -8.03 11.98 11.78
N SER A 47 -6.89 12.49 12.26
CA SER A 47 -6.44 12.37 13.66
C SER A 47 -5.50 13.50 14.06
N ASP A 48 -5.32 13.69 15.37
CA ASP A 48 -4.35 14.61 15.97
C ASP A 48 -3.10 13.87 16.50
N LYS A 49 -3.05 12.55 16.33
CA LYS A 49 -1.93 11.68 16.73
C LYS A 49 -0.86 11.61 15.63
N ASN A 50 0.39 11.36 16.01
CA ASN A 50 1.47 11.10 15.04
C ASN A 50 1.35 9.71 14.39
N VAL A 51 2.15 9.49 13.34
CA VAL A 51 2.13 8.28 12.50
C VAL A 51 2.46 7.02 13.29
N GLU A 52 3.43 7.08 14.20
CA GLU A 52 3.90 5.96 15.01
C GLU A 52 2.83 5.49 16.01
N GLU A 53 2.18 6.44 16.70
CA GLU A 53 1.05 6.17 17.59
C GLU A 53 -0.14 5.58 16.80
N LEU A 54 -0.48 6.18 15.67
CA LEU A 54 -1.57 5.71 14.81
C LEU A 54 -1.34 4.28 14.36
N LYS A 55 -0.12 3.97 13.88
CA LYS A 55 0.24 2.62 13.46
C LYS A 55 0.01 1.62 14.60
N THR A 56 0.55 1.90 15.78
CA THR A 56 0.46 1.01 16.95
C THR A 56 -1.00 0.76 17.36
N ILE A 57 -1.80 1.81 17.45
CA ILE A 57 -3.22 1.73 17.83
C ILE A 57 -4.02 0.92 16.81
N LEU A 58 -3.85 1.23 15.52
CA LEU A 58 -4.63 0.64 14.45
C LEU A 58 -4.24 -0.82 14.19
N GLU A 59 -2.95 -1.18 14.25
CA GLU A 59 -2.51 -2.57 14.12
C GLU A 59 -3.08 -3.41 15.25
N LYS A 60 -3.05 -2.91 16.50
CA LYS A 60 -3.63 -3.62 17.64
C LYS A 60 -5.14 -3.82 17.45
N ALA A 61 -5.88 -2.75 17.16
CA ALA A 61 -7.33 -2.83 17.02
C ALA A 61 -7.77 -3.75 15.87
N MET A 62 -7.09 -3.66 14.73
CA MET A 62 -7.35 -4.54 13.59
C MET A 62 -7.01 -6.00 13.91
N SER A 63 -5.93 -6.24 14.66
CA SER A 63 -5.53 -7.59 15.05
C SER A 63 -6.53 -8.22 16.02
N ASP A 64 -6.95 -7.46 17.04
CA ASP A 64 -7.93 -7.90 18.02
C ASP A 64 -9.29 -8.21 17.35
N HIS A 65 -9.78 -7.29 16.49
CA HIS A 65 -11.11 -7.41 15.88
C HIS A 65 -11.20 -8.56 14.87
N PHE A 66 -10.20 -8.71 14.01
CA PHE A 66 -10.22 -9.71 12.93
C PHE A 66 -9.43 -10.98 13.26
N SER A 67 -8.88 -11.11 14.47
CA SER A 67 -8.14 -12.29 14.94
C SER A 67 -7.00 -12.71 14.01
N TYR A 68 -6.20 -11.73 13.55
CA TYR A 68 -5.02 -11.96 12.71
C TYR A 68 -3.91 -10.98 13.07
N GLU A 69 -2.70 -11.20 12.56
CA GLU A 69 -1.61 -10.24 12.71
C GLU A 69 -1.72 -9.14 11.64
N ALA A 70 -2.22 -7.97 12.03
CA ALA A 70 -2.40 -6.85 11.11
C ALA A 70 -1.10 -6.09 10.88
N PHE A 71 -0.78 -5.85 9.60
CA PHE A 71 0.29 -4.95 9.19
C PHE A 71 -0.28 -3.81 8.37
N LEU A 72 0.05 -2.57 8.75
CA LEU A 72 -0.37 -1.40 8.01
C LEU A 72 0.70 -0.31 7.98
N PHE A 73 0.58 0.54 6.96
CA PHE A 73 1.45 1.69 6.74
C PHE A 73 0.59 2.94 6.76
N VAL A 74 0.84 3.84 7.70
CA VAL A 74 0.15 5.12 7.79
C VAL A 74 0.99 6.18 7.09
N LYS A 75 0.36 6.98 6.23
CA LYS A 75 0.99 8.08 5.51
C LYS A 75 0.18 9.36 5.63
N THR A 76 0.85 10.49 5.79
CA THR A 76 0.21 11.81 5.74
C THR A 76 -0.22 12.14 4.31
N GLN A 77 -1.11 13.12 4.16
CA GLN A 77 -1.49 13.62 2.84
C GLN A 77 -0.28 14.08 2.01
N GLU A 78 0.66 14.80 2.62
CA GLU A 78 1.87 15.29 1.96
C GLU A 78 2.75 14.14 1.46
N GLU A 79 2.88 13.06 2.25
CA GLU A 79 3.59 11.86 1.79
C GLU A 79 2.87 11.23 0.58
N ILE A 80 1.54 11.12 0.60
CA ILE A 80 0.76 10.61 -0.55
C ILE A 80 1.00 11.43 -1.81
N GLU A 81 1.11 12.76 -1.69
CA GLU A 81 1.45 13.64 -2.81
C GLU A 81 2.85 13.34 -3.37
N VAL A 82 3.82 13.02 -2.51
CA VAL A 82 5.15 12.58 -2.95
C VAL A 82 5.07 11.25 -3.73
N PHE A 83 4.29 10.27 -3.26
CA PHE A 83 4.05 9.01 -3.99
C PHE A 83 3.40 9.24 -5.36
N TRP A 84 2.47 10.20 -5.45
CA TRP A 84 1.77 10.50 -6.70
C TRP A 84 2.65 11.26 -7.70
N ASN A 85 3.37 12.27 -7.24
CA ASN A 85 4.20 13.12 -8.09
C ASN A 85 5.53 12.45 -8.49
N GLY A 86 5.95 11.40 -7.78
CA GLY A 86 7.19 10.67 -8.04
C GLY A 86 7.09 9.53 -9.06
N ILE A 87 5.93 9.32 -9.69
CA ILE A 87 5.72 8.21 -10.64
C ILE A 87 6.61 8.43 -11.89
N PRO A 88 7.58 7.53 -12.18
CA PRO A 88 8.54 7.73 -13.27
C PRO A 88 8.06 7.20 -14.63
N PHE A 89 6.88 6.58 -14.67
CA PHE A 89 6.39 5.88 -15.84
C PHE A 89 5.12 6.52 -16.40
N GLU A 90 5.04 6.58 -17.72
CA GLU A 90 3.84 7.04 -18.41
C GLU A 90 2.72 6.00 -18.32
N LYS A 91 1.48 6.46 -18.13
CA LYS A 91 0.31 5.57 -18.12
C LYS A 91 0.15 4.92 -19.49
N ASN A 92 -0.02 3.60 -19.50
CA ASN A 92 -0.30 2.82 -20.70
C ASN A 92 -1.40 1.79 -20.43
N GLU A 93 -2.29 1.57 -21.39
CA GLU A 93 -3.43 0.67 -21.25
C GLU A 93 -3.05 -0.80 -21.12
N SER A 94 -1.89 -1.23 -21.61
CA SER A 94 -1.40 -2.61 -21.49
C SER A 94 -0.52 -2.86 -20.26
N LEU A 95 -0.19 -1.81 -19.50
CA LEU A 95 0.73 -1.87 -18.36
C LEU A 95 0.03 -1.51 -17.05
N HIS A 96 0.50 -2.09 -15.96
CA HIS A 96 0.24 -1.64 -14.61
C HIS A 96 1.48 -0.96 -14.05
N ILE A 97 1.26 0.11 -13.29
CA ILE A 97 2.30 0.74 -12.49
C ILE A 97 1.89 0.62 -11.02
N TYR A 98 2.82 0.13 -10.21
CA TYR A 98 2.68 -0.02 -8.78
C TYR A 98 3.67 0.91 -8.07
N SER A 99 3.22 1.50 -6.97
CA SER A 99 4.07 2.17 -6.00
C SER A 99 4.05 1.41 -4.68
N PHE A 100 5.19 1.37 -3.99
CA PHE A 100 5.39 0.56 -2.80
C PHE A 100 5.50 1.45 -1.57
N VAL A 101 4.52 1.31 -0.68
CA VAL A 101 4.51 1.98 0.63
C VAL A 101 5.16 1.04 1.63
N GLY A 102 6.21 1.47 2.32
CA GLY A 102 6.91 0.59 3.25
C GLY A 102 7.80 1.31 4.25
N ILE A 103 8.58 0.53 4.98
CA ILE A 103 9.58 1.02 5.93
C ILE A 103 10.80 1.60 5.21
N PRO A 104 11.56 2.52 5.83
CA PRO A 104 12.77 3.07 5.23
C PRO A 104 13.77 1.97 4.82
N GLY A 105 14.33 2.08 3.61
CA GLY A 105 15.34 1.15 3.08
C GLY A 105 14.75 -0.05 2.32
N VAL A 106 13.45 -0.30 2.40
CA VAL A 106 12.80 -1.42 1.69
C VAL A 106 12.91 -1.28 0.17
N GLU A 107 13.00 -0.05 -0.34
CA GLU A 107 13.16 0.23 -1.77
C GLU A 107 14.43 -0.39 -2.36
N LYS A 108 15.52 -0.42 -1.57
CA LYS A 108 16.79 -1.02 -1.99
C LYS A 108 16.68 -2.55 -2.05
N VAL A 109 16.06 -3.15 -1.04
CA VAL A 109 15.78 -4.59 -1.01
C VAL A 109 14.92 -5.00 -2.20
N LEU A 110 13.87 -4.24 -2.51
CA LEU A 110 13.00 -4.49 -3.65
C LEU A 110 13.75 -4.35 -5.00
N MET A 111 14.62 -3.35 -5.12
CA MET A 111 15.44 -3.18 -6.33
C MET A 111 16.43 -4.33 -6.52
N GLU A 112 17.10 -4.78 -5.46
CA GLU A 112 17.98 -5.96 -5.55
C GLU A 112 17.22 -7.22 -5.95
N GLU A 113 16.03 -7.43 -5.39
CA GLU A 113 15.15 -8.55 -5.75
C GLU A 113 14.68 -8.45 -7.21
N PHE A 114 14.37 -7.24 -7.69
CA PHE A 114 14.00 -6.98 -9.08
C PHE A 114 15.16 -7.26 -10.05
N GLN A 115 16.38 -6.85 -9.70
CA GLN A 115 17.58 -7.08 -10.51
C GLN A 115 17.95 -8.56 -10.62
N LYS A 116 17.66 -9.35 -9.58
CA LYS A 116 17.86 -10.82 -9.57
C LYS A 116 16.76 -11.57 -10.32
N ALA A 117 15.60 -10.95 -10.54
CA ALA A 117 14.48 -11.55 -11.24
C ALA A 117 14.71 -11.55 -12.76
N SER A 118 14.10 -12.50 -13.47
CA SER A 118 13.93 -12.39 -14.92
C SER A 118 12.81 -11.39 -15.23
N GLN A 119 13.08 -10.39 -16.06
CA GLN A 119 12.09 -9.37 -16.45
C GLN A 119 11.37 -9.78 -17.74
N ALA A 120 10.07 -9.53 -17.80
CA ALA A 120 9.30 -9.59 -19.04
C ALA A 120 9.60 -8.37 -19.93
N GLU A 121 9.20 -8.43 -21.20
CA GLU A 121 9.22 -7.26 -22.07
C GLU A 121 8.40 -6.11 -21.44
N ASN A 122 8.96 -4.90 -21.46
CA ASN A 122 8.37 -3.69 -20.87
C ASN A 122 8.17 -3.71 -19.34
N GLU A 123 8.70 -4.71 -18.64
CA GLU A 123 8.79 -4.71 -17.18
C GLU A 123 9.99 -3.85 -16.72
N LYS A 124 9.73 -2.86 -15.86
CA LYS A 124 10.73 -1.87 -15.42
C LYS A 124 10.54 -1.55 -13.94
N ALA A 125 11.62 -1.13 -13.27
CA ALA A 125 11.55 -0.61 -11.92
C ALA A 125 12.50 0.58 -11.74
N GLU A 126 12.09 1.54 -10.93
CA GLU A 126 12.87 2.74 -10.62
C GLU A 126 12.65 3.16 -9.16
N ILE A 127 13.66 3.77 -8.55
CA ILE A 127 13.55 4.37 -7.22
C ILE A 127 13.55 5.89 -7.39
N ILE A 128 12.47 6.54 -6.97
CA ILE A 128 12.35 8.00 -6.94
C ILE A 128 12.03 8.42 -5.51
N ASN A 129 12.81 9.35 -4.93
CA ASN A 129 12.61 9.85 -3.57
C ASN A 129 12.52 8.75 -2.49
N GLY A 130 13.30 7.66 -2.63
CA GLY A 130 13.25 6.52 -1.71
C GLY A 130 12.02 5.62 -1.86
N ILE A 131 11.24 5.79 -2.93
CA ILE A 131 10.06 4.98 -3.22
C ILE A 131 10.36 4.09 -4.43
N PHE A 132 10.11 2.80 -4.28
CA PHE A 132 10.22 1.84 -5.37
C PHE A 132 8.94 1.83 -6.21
N TYR A 133 9.09 2.08 -7.51
CA TYR A 133 8.03 1.96 -8.51
C TYR A 133 8.31 0.79 -9.44
N TRP A 134 7.26 0.09 -9.83
CA TRP A 134 7.36 -1.07 -10.71
C TRP A 134 6.27 -1.04 -11.77
N GLN A 135 6.71 -1.13 -13.03
CA GLN A 135 5.86 -1.26 -14.20
C GLN A 135 5.90 -2.71 -14.69
N ILE A 136 4.74 -3.27 -15.03
CA ILE A 136 4.63 -4.63 -15.56
C ILE A 136 3.44 -4.76 -16.53
N PRO A 137 3.52 -5.63 -17.56
CA PRO A 137 2.35 -6.03 -18.34
C PRO A 137 1.16 -6.49 -17.50
N LYS A 138 -0.04 -6.04 -17.89
CA LYS A 138 -1.29 -6.47 -17.26
C LYS A 138 -1.44 -7.99 -17.35
N GLY A 139 -1.95 -8.60 -16.29
CA GLY A 139 -2.08 -10.04 -16.15
C GLY A 139 -0.85 -10.72 -15.56
N ASN A 140 0.34 -10.11 -15.64
CA ASN A 140 1.58 -10.79 -15.24
C ASN A 140 2.00 -10.52 -13.79
N THR A 141 1.28 -9.67 -13.05
CA THR A 141 1.68 -9.18 -11.72
C THR A 141 2.01 -10.29 -10.71
N LEU A 142 1.24 -11.37 -10.66
CA LEU A 142 1.45 -12.44 -9.68
C LEU A 142 2.33 -13.58 -10.22
N ASP A 143 2.43 -13.70 -11.54
CA ASP A 143 3.12 -14.81 -12.20
C ASP A 143 4.57 -14.47 -12.56
N SER A 144 4.93 -13.17 -12.64
CA SER A 144 6.31 -12.75 -12.90
C SER A 144 7.26 -13.16 -11.77
N THR A 145 8.53 -13.30 -12.11
CA THR A 145 9.58 -13.68 -11.15
C THR A 145 9.67 -12.67 -10.01
N PHE A 146 9.60 -11.36 -10.31
CA PHE A 146 9.53 -10.33 -9.26
C PHE A 146 8.19 -10.35 -8.52
N GLY A 147 7.06 -10.60 -9.20
CA GLY A 147 5.74 -10.71 -8.59
C GLY A 147 5.67 -11.68 -7.41
N LYS A 148 6.45 -12.75 -7.45
CA LYS A 148 6.58 -13.74 -6.36
C LYS A 148 7.20 -13.14 -5.08
N VAL A 149 7.99 -12.07 -5.18
CA VAL A 149 8.57 -11.33 -4.04
C VAL A 149 7.47 -10.74 -3.15
N LEU A 150 6.35 -10.30 -3.74
CA LEU A 150 5.21 -9.72 -3.03
C LEU A 150 4.60 -10.67 -1.97
N GLY A 151 4.72 -11.98 -2.21
CA GLY A 151 4.22 -13.04 -1.34
C GLY A 151 5.25 -13.61 -0.35
N LYS A 152 6.51 -13.13 -0.35
CA LYS A 152 7.55 -13.63 0.57
C LYS A 152 7.19 -13.30 2.02
N LYS A 153 7.09 -14.33 2.87
CA LYS A 153 6.77 -14.18 4.30
C LYS A 153 7.78 -13.31 5.05
N SER A 154 9.06 -13.37 4.67
CA SER A 154 10.14 -12.56 5.29
C SER A 154 10.00 -11.06 5.04
N LEU A 155 9.21 -10.67 4.04
CA LEU A 155 8.96 -9.26 3.69
C LEU A 155 7.55 -8.83 4.07
N LYS A 156 6.77 -9.65 4.79
CA LYS A 156 5.32 -9.45 5.02
C LYS A 156 5.00 -8.17 5.78
N ASP A 157 5.91 -7.68 6.60
CA ASP A 157 5.75 -6.53 7.49
C ASP A 157 6.49 -5.28 6.98
N GLN A 158 7.19 -5.38 5.85
CA GLN A 158 8.09 -4.34 5.38
C GLN A 158 7.47 -3.38 4.36
N PHE A 159 6.50 -3.84 3.58
CA PHE A 159 5.84 -3.00 2.56
C PHE A 159 4.41 -3.42 2.23
N THR A 160 3.76 -2.64 1.38
CA THR A 160 2.53 -2.99 0.67
C THR A 160 2.54 -2.26 -0.67
N SER A 161 2.12 -2.93 -1.74
CA SER A 161 2.08 -2.30 -3.08
C SER A 161 0.67 -1.85 -3.41
N ARG A 162 0.57 -0.75 -4.16
CA ARG A 162 -0.69 -0.21 -4.67
C ARG A 162 -0.52 0.19 -6.12
N ASN A 163 -1.53 -0.12 -6.94
CA ASN A 163 -1.59 0.44 -8.29
C ASN A 163 -1.65 1.98 -8.16
N VAL A 164 -0.88 2.71 -8.97
CA VAL A 164 -0.75 4.17 -8.85
C VAL A 164 -2.08 4.92 -8.97
N ASN A 165 -3.05 4.37 -9.71
CA ASN A 165 -4.41 4.94 -9.80
C ASN A 165 -5.13 4.97 -8.44
N THR A 166 -4.67 4.21 -7.45
CA THR A 166 -5.19 4.24 -6.08
C THR A 166 -4.83 5.55 -5.39
N PHE A 167 -3.61 6.05 -5.59
CA PHE A 167 -3.15 7.31 -4.98
C PHE A 167 -3.95 8.50 -5.51
N GLU A 168 -4.26 8.51 -6.81
CA GLU A 168 -5.16 9.52 -7.40
C GLU A 168 -6.53 9.56 -6.70
N LYS A 169 -7.12 8.38 -6.42
CA LYS A 169 -8.41 8.28 -5.73
C LYS A 169 -8.33 8.69 -4.26
N ILE A 170 -7.23 8.36 -3.60
CA ILE A 170 -6.96 8.77 -2.21
C ILE A 170 -6.86 10.29 -2.13
N LEU A 171 -6.04 10.93 -2.97
CA LEU A 171 -5.88 12.39 -3.00
C LEU A 171 -7.21 13.10 -3.30
N LYS A 172 -8.00 12.60 -4.26
CA LYS A 172 -9.35 13.13 -4.53
C LYS A 172 -10.29 13.05 -3.33
N LYS A 173 -10.08 12.12 -2.40
CA LYS A 173 -10.88 11.99 -1.17
C LYS A 173 -10.31 12.80 0.00
N MET A 174 -9.00 13.05 -0.01
CA MET A 174 -8.31 13.89 0.97
C MET A 174 -8.48 15.38 0.71
N ASN A 175 -8.88 15.79 -0.49
CA ASN A 175 -9.34 17.16 -0.78
C ASN A 175 -10.77 17.35 -0.28
#